data_AF-A0A7J4DS60-F1
#
_entry.id   AF-A0A7J4DS60-F1
#
_cell.length_a   1.000
_cell.length_b   1.000
_cell.length_c   1.000
_cell.angle_alpha   90.00
_cell.angle_beta   90.00
_cell.angle_gamma   90.00
#
_symmetry.space_group_name_H-M   'P 1'
#
loop_
_entity.id
_entity.type
_entity.pdbx_description
1 polymer ?
#
loop_
_entity_poly.entity_id
_entity_poly.type
_entity_poly.pdbx_seq_one_letter_code
_entity_poly.pdbx_strand_id
1 'polypeptide(L)' 'MRVLLVGYGGREHALSIMIRDSPMSPKISVVMDKPNPGIRRVVEETGGKVYVAKTTDPLDVARAAERENPDLVV' A
#
# COMPACT_ATOMS: atom_id res chain seq x y z
N MET A 1 -7.45 -5.59 9.76
CA MET A 1 -6.54 -6.23 8.78
C MET A 1 -5.62 -5.17 8.20
N ARG A 2 -4.32 -5.47 8.05
CA ARG A 2 -3.30 -4.59 7.48
C ARG A 2 -2.92 -5.10 6.10
N VAL A 3 -3.05 -4.24 5.10
CA VAL A 3 -2.68 -4.55 3.71
C VAL A 3 -1.49 -3.70 3.33
N LEU A 4 -0.47 -4.32 2.73
CA LEU A 4 0.63 -3.62 2.09
C LEU A 4 0.50 -3.75 0.58
N LEU A 5 0.23 -2.64 -0.08
CA LEU A 5 0.18 -2.54 -1.54
C LEU A 5 1.58 -2.26 -2.09
N VAL A 6 2.01 -2.93 -3.16
CA VAL A 6 3.31 -2.70 -3.81
C VAL A 6 3.10 -2.21 -5.24
N GLY A 7 3.46 -0.96 -5.50
CA GLY A 7 3.30 -0.31 -6.79
C GLY A 7 2.48 0.98 -6.73
N TYR A 8 2.38 1.64 -7.88
CA TYR A 8 1.80 2.98 -7.98
C TYR A 8 0.99 3.21 -9.26
N GLY A 9 0.77 2.17 -10.06
CA GLY A 9 0.10 2.24 -11.35
C GLY A 9 -1.43 2.28 -11.24
N GLY A 10 -2.09 2.14 -12.39
CA GLY A 10 -3.55 2.16 -12.47
C GLY A 10 -4.21 0.97 -11.78
N ARG A 11 -3.59 -0.22 -11.82
CA ARG A 11 -4.13 -1.42 -11.16
C ARG A 11 -4.07 -1.28 -9.64
N GLU A 12 -2.94 -0.81 -9.12
CA GLU A 12 -2.74 -0.64 -7.69
C GLU A 12 -3.66 0.46 -7.14
N HIS A 13 -3.91 1.52 -7.92
CA HIS A 13 -4.91 2.52 -7.57
C HIS A 13 -6.34 1.95 -7.55
N ALA A 14 -6.74 1.16 -8.54
CA ALA A 14 -8.05 0.52 -8.53
C ALA A 14 -8.21 -0.44 -7.34
N LEU A 15 -7.16 -1.23 -7.05
CA LEU A 15 -7.13 -2.14 -5.91
C LEU A 15 -7.21 -1.39 -4.58
N SER A 16 -6.51 -0.26 -4.41
CA SER A 16 -6.57 0.49 -3.15
C SER A 16 -7.98 0.98 -2.84
N ILE A 17 -8.74 1.44 -3.85
CA ILE A 17 -10.14 1.85 -3.71
C ILE A 17 -11.01 0.66 -3.32
N MET A 18 -10.91 -0.46 -4.05
CA MET A 18 -11.72 -1.66 -3.78
C MET A 18 -11.44 -2.26 -2.41
N ILE A 19 -10.18 -2.26 -1.98
CA ILE A 19 -9.75 -2.77 -0.66
C ILE A 19 -10.27 -1.85 0.45
N ARG A 20 -10.21 -0.52 0.26
CA ARG A 20 -10.75 0.46 1.23
C ARG A 20 -12.25 0.26 1.43
N ASP A 21 -12.99 0.00 0.35
CA ASP A 21 -14.45 -0.15 0.38
C ASP A 21 -14.90 -1.54 0.90
N SER A 22 -13.95 -2.42 1.25
CA SER A 22 -14.24 -3.71 1.87
C SER A 22 -14.93 -3.53 3.24
N PRO A 23 -15.94 -4.36 3.58
CA PRO A 23 -16.58 -4.32 4.90
C PRO A 23 -15.63 -4.68 6.05
N MET A 24 -14.44 -5.20 5.77
CA MET A 24 -13.40 -5.44 6.77
C MET A 24 -12.67 -4.17 7.24
N SER A 25 -12.90 -3.02 6.58
CA SER A 25 -12.24 -1.74 6.86
C SER A 25 -10.73 -1.87 7.06
N PRO A 26 -9.99 -2.41 6.09
CA PRO A 26 -8.55 -2.65 6.23
C PRO A 26 -7.77 -1.35 6.31
N LYS A 27 -6.67 -1.39 7.06
CA LYS A 27 -5.63 -0.35 7.05
C LYS A 27 -4.71 -0.61 5.86
N ILE A 28 -4.59 0.35 4.95
CA ILE A 28 -3.82 0.19 3.71
C ILE A 28 -2.54 1.02 3.79
N SER A 29 -1.39 0.36 3.80
CA SER A 29 -0.08 0.97 3.57
C SER A 29 0.40 0.64 2.16
N VAL A 30 1.37 1.41 1.64
CA VAL A 30 1.87 1.23 0.27
C VAL A 30 3.37 1.42 0.17
N VAL A 31 4.02 0.61 -0.66
CA VAL A 31 5.36 0.85 -1.20
C VAL A 31 5.24 1.36 -2.63
N MET A 32 5.75 2.56 -2.89
CA MET A 32 5.75 3.15 -4.23
C MET A 32 7.07 3.85 -4.53
N ASP A 33 7.60 3.65 -5.74
CA ASP A 33 8.80 4.33 -6.24
C ASP A 33 8.50 5.72 -6.79
N LYS A 34 7.24 5.98 -7.18
CA LYS A 34 6.76 7.29 -7.60
C LYS A 34 5.46 7.65 -6.88
N PRO A 35 5.29 8.92 -6.45
CA PRO A 35 4.06 9.35 -5.81
C PRO A 35 2.83 9.17 -6.72
N ASN A 36 1.82 8.43 -6.22
CA ASN A 36 0.48 8.42 -6.78
C ASN A 36 -0.48 9.13 -5.80
N PRO A 37 -1.00 10.32 -6.14
CA PRO A 37 -1.88 11.10 -5.24
C PRO A 37 -3.17 10.36 -4.85
N GLY A 38 -3.74 9.56 -5.75
CA GLY A 38 -4.95 8.79 -5.50
C GLY A 38 -4.74 7.71 -4.46
N ILE A 39 -3.67 6.92 -4.59
CA ILE A 39 -3.31 5.91 -3.60
C ILE A 39 -2.96 6.57 -2.25
N ARG A 40 -2.22 7.67 -2.27
CA ARG A 40 -1.85 8.39 -1.04
C ARG A 40 -3.07 8.85 -0.25
N ARG A 41 -4.09 9.38 -0.91
CA ARG A 41 -5.35 9.76 -0.28
C ARG A 41 -6.03 8.57 0.41
N VAL A 42 -6.07 7.40 -0.24
CA VAL A 42 -6.63 6.17 0.34
C VAL A 42 -5.83 5.72 1.58
N VAL A 43 -4.50 5.80 1.51
CA VAL A 43 -3.61 5.47 2.64
C VAL A 43 -3.88 6.40 3.83
N GLU A 44 -4.04 7.70 3.59
CA GLU A 44 -4.39 8.70 4.61
C GLU A 44 -5.78 8.44 5.21
N GLU A 45 -6.78 8.14 4.37
CA GLU A 45 -8.16 7.82 4.80
C GLU A 45 -8.24 6.56 5.68
N THR A 46 -7.37 5.57 5.44
CA THR A 46 -7.34 4.31 6.22
C THR A 46 -6.33 4.33 7.38
N GLY A 47 -5.61 5.44 7.58
CA GLY A 47 -4.60 5.59 8.63
C GLY A 47 -3.32 4.77 8.43
N GLY A 48 -3.03 4.40 7.18
CA GLY A 48 -1.84 3.66 6.75
C GLY A 48 -0.57 4.51 6.62
N LYS A 49 0.46 3.94 6.00
CA LYS A 49 1.76 4.58 5.76
C LYS A 49 2.18 4.47 4.30
N VAL A 50 2.87 5.51 3.84
CA VAL A 50 3.53 5.53 2.53
C VAL A 50 5.02 5.26 2.73
N TYR A 51 5.53 4.25 2.04
CA TYR A 51 6.94 3.92 1.95
C TYR A 51 7.43 4.27 0.53
N VAL A 52 8.36 5.21 0.44
CA VAL A 52 8.99 5.57 -0.84
C VAL A 52 10.24 4.71 -1.02
N ALA A 53 10.16 3.70 -1.88
CA ALA A 53 11.25 2.76 -2.13
C ALA A 53 11.11 2.11 -3.52
N LYS A 54 12.17 1.47 -4.03
CA LYS A 54 12.14 0.86 -5.36
C LYS A 54 11.31 -0.42 -5.32
N THR A 55 10.13 -0.40 -5.93
CA THR A 55 9.17 -1.53 -5.95
C THR A 55 9.70 -2.79 -6.65
N THR A 56 10.73 -2.64 -7.49
CA THR A 56 11.44 -3.73 -8.17
C THR A 56 12.67 -4.24 -7.41
N ASP A 57 13.03 -3.62 -6.28
CA ASP A 57 14.08 -4.11 -5.39
C ASP A 57 13.45 -4.96 -4.27
N PRO A 58 13.72 -6.27 -4.24
CA PRO A 58 13.10 -7.16 -3.27
C PRO A 58 13.50 -6.85 -1.82
N LEU A 59 14.70 -6.30 -1.57
CA LEU A 59 15.15 -5.98 -0.22
C LEU A 59 14.44 -4.75 0.34
N ASP A 60 14.19 -3.75 -0.51
CA ASP A 60 13.42 -2.57 -0.12
C ASP A 60 11.97 -2.93 0.22
N VAL A 61 11.34 -3.76 -0.60
CA VAL A 61 9.97 -4.24 -0.35
C VAL A 61 9.91 -5.09 0.91
N ALA A 62 10.87 -6.01 1.11
CA ALA A 62 10.93 -6.84 2.32
C ALA A 62 11.06 -6.00 3.59
N ARG A 63 11.92 -4.98 3.60
CA ARG A 63 12.08 -4.05 4.76
C ARG A 63 10.80 -3.27 5.05
N ALA A 64 10.06 -2.85 4.02
CA ALA A 64 8.78 -2.18 4.22
C ALA A 64 7.74 -3.14 4.81
N ALA A 65 7.69 -4.39 4.31
CA ALA A 65 6.83 -5.44 4.84
C ALA A 65 7.16 -5.78 6.30
N GLU A 66 8.42 -5.92 6.68
CA GLU A 66 8.82 -6.15 8.08
C GLU A 66 8.39 -5.01 9.00
N ARG A 67 8.53 -3.76 8.55
CA ARG A 67 8.16 -2.56 9.34
C ARG A 67 6.65 -2.38 9.50
N GLU A 68 5.88 -2.67 8.46
CA GLU A 68 4.41 -2.57 8.51
C GLU A 68 3.78 -3.83 9.16
N ASN A 69 4.45 -4.98 9.01
CA ASN A 69 4.02 -6.30 9.44
C ASN A 69 2.61 -6.64 8.88
N PRO A 70 2.38 -6.63 7.55
CA PRO A 70 1.04 -6.77 6.98
C PRO A 70 0.47 -8.18 7.10
N ASP A 71 -0.86 -8.29 7.11
CA ASP A 71 -1.57 -9.57 7.06
C ASP A 71 -1.72 -10.06 5.60
N LEU A 72 -1.68 -9.13 4.63
CA LEU A 72 -1.77 -9.38 3.20
C LEU A 72 -0.86 -8.41 2.43
N VAL A 73 -0.12 -8.93 1.45
CA VAL A 73 0.65 -8.14 0.49
C VAL A 73 0.01 -8.29 -0.89
N VAL A 74 -0.20 -7.16 -1.58
CA VAL A 74 -0.82 -7.10 -2.91
C VAL A 74 0.08 -6.33 -3.87
#